data_AF-A0A3C0ACZ7-F1
#
_entry.id   AF-A0A3C0ACZ7-F1
#
_cell.length_a   1.000
_cell.length_b   1.000
_cell.length_c   1.000
_cell.angle_alpha   90.00
_cell.angle_beta   90.00
_cell.angle_gamma   90.00
#
_symmetry.space_group_name_H-M   'P 1'
#
loop_
_entity.id
_entity.type
_entity.pdbx_description
1 polymer ?
#
loop_
_entity_poly.entity_id
_entity_poly.type
_entity_poly.pdbx_seq_one_letter_code
_entity_poly.pdbx_strand_id
1 'polypeptide(L)'
;PRLGTIEDLRLLATDLQQAGISLVLDFVFNHTSDDHEWAKLAQSGNREFQEYYYIFPDREKPEQYERTLREIFPTVRRGNFTWHDGMQQWVWTSFNSFQWDLNYSNPAVFRAMLEEMLFIANTGIDILRLDAVAFIWKKMGTSCENLPEAHTLIQAFNRLARIATPGLLFKSEAIVHPDDVVKYISEYECQISYNPTLMALLWESLATRNVSLLIQTLRHRYKLPKNTAWVNYLRCHDDIGWTFDDADAQAIGINAYDHRKFLNDFYTGQFPGSFARG
;
A
#
# COMPACT_ATOMS: atom_id res chain seq x y z
N PRO A 1 14.80 0.63 -19.41
CA PRO A 1 15.60 1.23 -20.50
C PRO A 1 15.42 2.75 -20.69
N ARG A 2 14.19 3.27 -20.84
CA ARG A 2 13.95 4.71 -21.12
C ARG A 2 14.56 5.68 -20.09
N LEU A 3 14.62 5.28 -18.83
CA LEU A 3 15.16 6.08 -17.72
C LEU A 3 16.66 5.88 -17.47
N GLY A 4 17.32 4.99 -18.23
CA GLY A 4 18.72 4.61 -18.03
C GLY A 4 18.90 3.16 -17.56
N THR A 5 20.03 2.92 -16.91
CA THR A 5 20.55 1.64 -16.42
C THR A 5 20.66 1.62 -14.90
N ILE A 6 20.99 0.46 -14.33
CA ILE A 6 21.25 0.34 -12.89
C ILE A 6 22.48 1.15 -12.44
N GLU A 7 23.47 1.33 -13.32
CA GLU A 7 24.64 2.16 -12.99
C GLU A 7 24.28 3.64 -12.93
N ASP A 8 23.37 4.10 -13.79
CA ASP A 8 22.86 5.47 -13.73
C ASP A 8 22.12 5.73 -12.41
N LEU A 9 21.39 4.73 -11.89
CA LEU A 9 20.76 4.82 -10.57
C LEU A 9 21.80 4.90 -9.44
N ARG A 10 22.89 4.13 -9.50
CA ARG A 10 23.97 4.20 -8.50
C ARG A 10 24.70 5.54 -8.53
N LEU A 11 24.93 6.09 -9.72
CA LEU A 11 25.48 7.43 -9.89
C LEU A 11 24.56 8.49 -9.29
N LEU A 12 23.25 8.41 -9.58
CA LEU A 12 22.25 9.30 -8.98
C LEU A 12 22.24 9.21 -7.45
N ALA A 13 22.28 8.00 -6.89
CA ALA A 13 22.34 7.81 -5.43
C ALA A 13 23.58 8.49 -4.83
N THR A 14 24.73 8.37 -5.49
CA THR A 14 25.99 9.01 -5.08
C THR A 14 25.88 10.54 -5.11
N ASP A 15 25.32 11.10 -6.19
CA ASP A 15 25.17 12.55 -6.35
C ASP A 15 24.19 13.13 -5.30
N LEU A 16 23.07 12.44 -5.04
CA LEU A 16 22.11 12.83 -4.00
C LEU A 16 22.73 12.77 -2.62
N GLN A 17 23.51 11.72 -2.31
CA GLN A 17 24.22 11.61 -1.05
C GLN A 17 25.23 12.76 -0.85
N GLN A 18 26.01 13.12 -1.88
CA GLN A 18 26.94 14.25 -1.83
C GLN A 18 26.22 15.59 -1.60
N ALA A 19 24.99 15.71 -2.09
CA ALA A 19 24.12 16.87 -1.87
C ALA A 19 23.38 16.84 -0.52
N GLY A 20 23.51 15.79 0.29
CA GLY A 20 22.78 15.62 1.54
C GLY A 20 21.29 15.31 1.36
N ILE A 21 20.92 14.68 0.24
CA ILE A 21 19.55 14.28 -0.10
C ILE A 21 19.44 12.76 -0.03
N SER A 22 18.45 12.26 0.71
CA SER A 22 18.18 10.82 0.79
C SER A 22 17.37 10.33 -0.43
N LEU A 23 17.83 9.25 -1.06
CA LEU A 23 17.12 8.58 -2.14
C LEU A 23 16.05 7.63 -1.58
N VAL A 24 14.83 7.79 -2.09
CA VAL A 24 13.67 6.98 -1.71
C VAL A 24 13.11 6.28 -2.95
N LEU A 25 12.93 4.96 -2.88
CA LEU A 25 12.34 4.16 -3.96
C LEU A 25 11.18 3.31 -3.44
N ASP A 26 10.34 2.87 -4.36
CA ASP A 26 9.28 1.90 -4.10
C ASP A 26 9.82 0.47 -4.00
N PHE A 27 9.30 -0.27 -3.02
CA PHE A 27 9.39 -1.71 -2.91
C PHE A 27 8.02 -2.30 -3.17
N VAL A 28 7.75 -2.59 -4.46
CA VAL A 28 6.49 -3.19 -4.90
C VAL A 28 6.55 -4.69 -4.63
N PHE A 29 6.15 -5.06 -3.42
CA PHE A 29 6.33 -6.42 -2.89
C PHE A 29 5.06 -7.23 -2.75
N ASN A 30 3.87 -6.59 -2.80
CA ASN A 30 2.62 -7.34 -2.79
C ASN A 30 2.38 -8.11 -4.09
N HIS A 31 2.85 -7.60 -5.23
CA HIS A 31 2.47 -8.12 -6.53
C HIS A 31 3.55 -7.87 -7.59
N THR A 32 3.51 -8.62 -8.68
CA THR A 32 4.31 -8.36 -9.89
C THR A 32 3.41 -8.15 -11.09
N SER A 33 3.97 -7.65 -12.20
CA SER A 33 3.27 -7.74 -13.49
C SER A 33 3.09 -9.20 -13.90
N ASP A 34 2.03 -9.49 -14.65
CA ASP A 34 1.83 -10.74 -15.39
C ASP A 34 2.90 -10.99 -16.48
N ASP A 35 3.67 -9.95 -16.86
CA ASP A 35 4.83 -10.05 -17.75
C ASP A 35 6.16 -10.27 -17.00
N HIS A 36 6.12 -10.35 -15.66
CA HIS A 36 7.29 -10.67 -14.84
C HIS A 36 7.78 -12.10 -15.11
N GLU A 37 9.09 -12.35 -14.98
CA GLU A 37 9.67 -13.69 -15.25
C GLU A 37 9.00 -14.79 -14.41
N TRP A 38 8.76 -14.53 -13.11
CA TRP A 38 8.04 -15.46 -12.24
C TRP A 38 6.62 -15.75 -12.74
N ALA A 39 5.87 -14.73 -13.19
CA ALA A 39 4.52 -14.91 -13.73
C ALA A 39 4.54 -15.66 -15.07
N LYS A 40 5.52 -15.38 -15.94
CA LYS A 40 5.72 -16.10 -17.21
C LYS A 40 6.03 -17.58 -16.99
N LEU A 41 6.87 -17.90 -16.01
CA LEU A 41 7.18 -19.28 -15.64
C LEU A 41 5.95 -19.98 -15.03
N ALA A 42 5.15 -19.28 -14.22
CA ALA A 42 3.87 -19.80 -13.74
C ALA A 42 2.90 -20.12 -14.90
N GLN A 43 2.80 -19.21 -15.87
CA GLN A 43 1.99 -19.37 -17.09
C GLN A 43 2.49 -20.52 -17.98
N SER A 44 3.79 -20.82 -17.98
CA SER A 44 4.35 -21.96 -18.72
C SER A 44 4.14 -23.30 -18.00
N GLY A 45 3.41 -23.33 -16.88
CA GLY A 45 3.14 -24.53 -16.10
C GLY A 45 4.25 -24.92 -15.12
N ASN A 46 5.23 -24.05 -14.86
CA ASN A 46 6.22 -24.33 -13.83
C ASN A 46 5.57 -24.26 -12.44
N ARG A 47 5.44 -25.41 -11.80
CA ARG A 47 4.76 -25.55 -10.50
C ARG A 47 5.36 -24.68 -9.40
N GLU A 48 6.69 -24.54 -9.35
CA GLU A 48 7.35 -23.72 -8.32
C GLU A 48 6.86 -22.27 -8.39
N PHE A 49 6.82 -21.71 -9.60
CA PHE A 49 6.37 -20.33 -9.81
C PHE A 49 4.85 -20.19 -9.81
N GLN A 50 4.08 -21.24 -10.08
CA GLN A 50 2.63 -21.20 -9.81
C GLN A 50 2.35 -21.03 -8.31
N GLU A 51 3.16 -21.64 -7.44
CA GLU A 51 3.06 -21.50 -5.99
C GLU A 51 3.57 -20.13 -5.48
N TYR A 52 4.14 -19.28 -6.34
CA TYR A 52 4.45 -17.88 -6.02
C TYR A 52 3.22 -16.97 -6.06
N TYR A 53 2.11 -17.43 -6.63
CA TYR A 53 0.87 -16.66 -6.77
C TYR A 53 -0.31 -17.44 -6.22
N TYR A 54 -1.45 -16.77 -6.07
CA TYR A 54 -2.71 -17.42 -5.73
C TYR A 54 -3.50 -17.76 -7.01
N ILE A 55 -3.37 -19.01 -7.46
CA ILE A 55 -4.00 -19.52 -8.68
C ILE A 55 -5.06 -20.58 -8.33
N PHE A 56 -6.25 -20.47 -8.93
CA PHE A 56 -7.40 -21.34 -8.66
C PHE A 56 -7.94 -21.95 -9.96
N PRO A 57 -8.31 -23.25 -9.97
CA PRO A 57 -8.81 -23.91 -11.18
C PRO A 57 -10.22 -23.45 -11.58
N ASP A 58 -10.99 -22.92 -10.64
CA ASP A 58 -12.38 -22.53 -10.81
C ASP A 58 -12.72 -21.34 -9.90
N ARG A 59 -14.00 -20.94 -9.90
CA ARG A 59 -14.52 -19.83 -9.10
C ARG A 59 -14.89 -20.18 -7.67
N GLU A 60 -14.87 -21.45 -7.26
CA GLU A 60 -15.42 -21.85 -5.95
C GLU A 60 -14.72 -21.14 -4.79
N LYS A 61 -13.38 -21.14 -4.78
CA LYS A 61 -12.59 -20.43 -3.76
C LYS A 61 -12.58 -18.90 -3.96
N PRO A 62 -12.35 -18.36 -5.18
CA PRO A 62 -12.50 -16.94 -5.45
C PRO A 62 -13.80 -16.35 -4.91
N GLU A 63 -14.95 -16.98 -5.18
CA GLU A 63 -16.26 -16.49 -4.71
C GLU A 63 -16.42 -16.51 -3.19
N GLN A 64 -15.75 -17.43 -2.49
CA GLN A 64 -15.75 -17.42 -1.03
C GLN A 64 -14.94 -16.26 -0.48
N TYR A 65 -13.79 -15.94 -1.07
CA TYR A 65 -12.98 -14.79 -0.70
C TYR A 65 -13.72 -13.47 -0.97
N GLU A 66 -14.31 -13.30 -2.16
CA GLU A 66 -14.99 -12.07 -2.57
C GLU A 66 -16.12 -11.63 -1.62
N ARG A 67 -16.66 -12.52 -0.78
CA ARG A 67 -17.66 -12.17 0.24
C ARG A 67 -17.16 -11.17 1.28
N THR A 68 -15.84 -11.08 1.48
CA THR A 68 -15.23 -10.25 2.52
C THR A 68 -14.18 -9.28 1.99
N LEU A 69 -13.79 -9.38 0.71
CA LEU A 69 -12.79 -8.49 0.12
C LEU A 69 -13.40 -7.14 -0.30
N ARG A 70 -12.58 -6.09 -0.19
CA ARG A 70 -12.89 -4.76 -0.73
C ARG A 70 -12.46 -4.68 -2.20
N GLU A 71 -13.25 -4.01 -3.04
CA GLU A 71 -12.81 -3.63 -4.39
C GLU A 71 -11.99 -2.33 -4.32
N ILE A 72 -10.72 -2.37 -4.73
CA ILE A 72 -9.84 -1.18 -4.72
C ILE A 72 -10.15 -0.24 -5.89
N PHE A 73 -10.42 -0.81 -7.08
CA PHE A 73 -10.72 -0.04 -8.29
C PHE A 73 -12.08 -0.41 -8.91
N PRO A 74 -13.20 -0.26 -8.19
CA PRO A 74 -14.53 -0.74 -8.61
C PRO A 74 -15.04 -0.10 -9.91
N THR A 75 -14.51 1.08 -10.27
CA THR A 75 -14.83 1.80 -11.52
C THR A 75 -14.01 1.31 -12.72
N VAL A 76 -12.85 0.69 -12.46
CA VAL A 76 -11.96 0.15 -13.49
C VAL A 76 -12.25 -1.33 -13.73
N ARG A 77 -12.45 -2.09 -12.65
CA ARG A 77 -12.79 -3.51 -12.70
C ARG A 77 -13.56 -3.97 -11.47
N ARG A 78 -14.24 -5.11 -11.61
CA ARG A 78 -14.93 -5.79 -10.51
C ARG A 78 -14.09 -6.92 -9.96
N GLY A 79 -14.20 -7.13 -8.65
CA GLY A 79 -13.57 -8.19 -7.90
C GLY A 79 -12.04 -8.11 -7.81
N ASN A 80 -11.49 -9.14 -7.16
CA ASN A 80 -10.09 -9.32 -6.83
C ASN A 80 -9.45 -10.51 -7.57
N PHE A 81 -10.18 -11.13 -8.49
CA PHE A 81 -9.69 -12.28 -9.27
C PHE A 81 -9.89 -12.06 -10.77
N THR A 82 -8.87 -12.43 -11.56
CA THR A 82 -8.87 -12.33 -13.02
C THR A 82 -8.78 -13.72 -13.63
N TRP A 83 -9.62 -14.01 -14.63
CA TRP A 83 -9.48 -15.23 -15.42
C TRP A 83 -8.33 -15.08 -16.42
N HIS A 84 -7.43 -16.06 -16.45
CA HIS A 84 -6.31 -16.08 -17.38
C HIS A 84 -6.53 -17.13 -18.47
N ASP A 85 -6.81 -16.68 -19.70
CA ASP A 85 -7.17 -17.55 -20.82
C ASP A 85 -6.09 -18.58 -21.17
N GLY A 86 -4.81 -18.22 -21.08
CA GLY A 86 -3.72 -19.16 -21.40
C GLY A 86 -3.58 -20.31 -20.40
N MET A 87 -3.95 -20.08 -19.14
CA MET A 87 -3.87 -21.09 -18.08
C MET A 87 -5.21 -21.80 -17.84
N GLN A 88 -6.32 -21.19 -18.27
CA GLN A 88 -7.69 -21.60 -17.92
C GLN A 88 -7.86 -21.65 -16.38
N GLN A 89 -7.38 -20.62 -15.68
CA GLN A 89 -7.39 -20.52 -14.22
C GLN A 89 -7.67 -19.09 -13.77
N TRP A 90 -8.14 -18.93 -12.53
CA TRP A 90 -8.31 -17.64 -11.87
C TRP A 90 -7.06 -17.26 -11.09
N VAL A 91 -6.63 -16.00 -11.17
CA VAL A 91 -5.48 -15.47 -10.45
C VAL A 91 -5.90 -14.32 -9.55
N TRP A 92 -5.39 -14.30 -8.32
CA TRP A 92 -5.59 -13.18 -7.39
C TRP A 92 -4.88 -11.93 -7.90
N THR A 93 -5.64 -10.86 -8.04
CA THR A 93 -5.25 -9.57 -8.62
C THR A 93 -6.03 -8.47 -7.90
N SER A 94 -5.58 -8.06 -6.71
CA SER A 94 -6.27 -7.05 -5.88
C SER A 94 -6.31 -5.67 -6.54
N PHE A 95 -5.33 -5.39 -7.40
CA PHE A 95 -5.20 -4.13 -8.15
C PHE A 95 -5.65 -4.34 -9.60
N ASN A 96 -4.86 -3.95 -10.60
CA ASN A 96 -5.19 -4.24 -12.01
C ASN A 96 -5.07 -5.73 -12.34
N SER A 97 -5.71 -6.16 -13.43
CA SER A 97 -5.68 -7.55 -13.89
C SER A 97 -4.27 -8.06 -14.24
N PHE A 98 -3.38 -7.15 -14.64
CA PHE A 98 -1.98 -7.44 -14.91
C PHE A 98 -1.09 -7.41 -13.66
N GLN A 99 -1.63 -7.13 -12.47
CA GLN A 99 -0.89 -7.09 -11.20
C GLN A 99 -1.25 -8.31 -10.37
N TRP A 100 -0.41 -9.34 -10.39
CA TRP A 100 -0.65 -10.62 -9.73
C TRP A 100 -0.09 -10.62 -8.32
N ASP A 101 -0.95 -10.87 -7.33
CA ASP A 101 -0.59 -10.91 -5.92
C ASP A 101 0.34 -12.09 -5.62
N LEU A 102 1.47 -11.80 -4.98
CA LEU A 102 2.45 -12.76 -4.52
C LEU A 102 1.93 -13.51 -3.28
N ASN A 103 2.24 -14.80 -3.23
CA ASN A 103 1.79 -15.71 -2.18
C ASN A 103 2.82 -15.83 -1.06
N TYR A 104 2.74 -14.92 -0.08
CA TYR A 104 3.65 -14.95 1.08
C TYR A 104 3.44 -16.13 2.04
N SER A 105 2.39 -16.94 1.88
CA SER A 105 2.30 -18.21 2.63
C SER A 105 3.35 -19.21 2.15
N ASN A 106 3.95 -18.98 0.98
CA ASN A 106 5.12 -19.70 0.49
C ASN A 106 6.41 -19.00 0.95
N PRO A 107 7.24 -19.60 1.81
CA PRO A 107 8.48 -18.98 2.29
C PRO A 107 9.50 -18.68 1.17
N ALA A 108 9.40 -19.34 0.01
CA ALA A 108 10.24 -19.03 -1.14
C ALA A 108 9.99 -17.61 -1.68
N VAL A 109 8.74 -17.12 -1.61
CA VAL A 109 8.38 -15.75 -2.00
C VAL A 109 9.01 -14.73 -1.06
N PHE A 110 8.97 -14.98 0.26
CA PHE A 110 9.64 -14.11 1.22
C PHE A 110 11.16 -14.03 0.94
N ARG A 111 11.80 -15.18 0.71
CA ARG A 111 13.23 -15.24 0.36
C ARG A 111 13.53 -14.47 -0.92
N ALA A 112 12.77 -14.69 -1.99
CA ALA A 112 12.96 -14.02 -3.26
C ALA A 112 12.82 -12.50 -3.13
N MET A 113 11.78 -12.03 -2.44
CA MET A 113 11.59 -10.59 -2.22
C MET A 113 12.65 -9.99 -1.28
N LEU A 114 13.20 -10.76 -0.34
CA LEU A 114 14.34 -10.31 0.46
C LEU A 114 15.60 -10.12 -0.40
N GLU A 115 15.85 -11.03 -1.34
CA GLU A 115 16.96 -10.88 -2.30
C GLU A 115 16.81 -9.59 -3.12
N GLU A 116 15.61 -9.31 -3.63
CA GLU A 116 15.30 -8.05 -4.33
C GLU A 116 15.50 -6.82 -3.44
N MET A 117 15.03 -6.87 -2.19
CA MET A 117 15.21 -5.79 -1.23
C MET A 117 16.68 -5.48 -0.99
N LEU A 118 17.52 -6.50 -0.79
CA LEU A 118 18.95 -6.32 -0.56
C LEU A 118 19.69 -5.87 -1.83
N PHE A 119 19.27 -6.36 -3.00
CA PHE A 119 19.78 -5.87 -4.29
C PHE A 119 19.51 -4.37 -4.46
N ILE A 120 18.26 -3.94 -4.24
CA ILE A 120 17.88 -2.53 -4.33
C ILE A 120 18.66 -1.72 -3.30
N ALA A 121 18.72 -2.16 -2.04
CA ALA A 121 19.45 -1.43 -0.99
C ALA A 121 20.93 -1.21 -1.34
N ASN A 122 21.58 -2.19 -1.99
CA ASN A 122 22.96 -2.08 -2.46
C ASN A 122 23.16 -1.08 -3.62
N THR A 123 22.10 -0.47 -4.15
CA THR A 123 22.21 0.60 -5.16
C THR A 123 22.44 1.99 -4.53
N GLY A 124 22.42 2.10 -3.20
CA GLY A 124 22.66 3.35 -2.47
C GLY A 124 21.40 4.07 -2.01
N ILE A 125 20.30 3.33 -1.84
CA ILE A 125 19.02 3.89 -1.38
C ILE A 125 18.99 4.02 0.13
N ASP A 126 18.31 5.06 0.62
CA ASP A 126 18.15 5.34 2.04
C ASP A 126 16.81 4.84 2.61
N ILE A 127 15.73 4.88 1.80
CA ILE A 127 14.37 4.53 2.26
C ILE A 127 13.59 3.74 1.22
N LEU A 128 12.99 2.61 1.61
CA LEU A 128 12.00 1.89 0.80
C LEU A 128 10.57 2.31 1.18
N ARG A 129 9.77 2.76 0.21
CA ARG A 129 8.30 2.79 0.32
C ARG A 129 7.78 1.38 0.14
N LEU A 130 7.26 0.77 1.20
CA LEU A 130 6.64 -0.54 1.11
C LEU A 130 5.23 -0.34 0.55
N ASP A 131 5.02 -0.74 -0.70
CA ASP A 131 3.75 -0.57 -1.42
C ASP A 131 2.75 -1.65 -1.00
N ALA A 132 1.50 -1.25 -0.74
CA ALA A 132 0.40 -2.16 -0.44
C ALA A 132 0.66 -3.10 0.76
N VAL A 133 1.28 -2.59 1.83
CA VAL A 133 1.65 -3.40 3.02
C VAL A 133 0.48 -4.15 3.64
N ALA A 134 -0.73 -3.61 3.52
CA ALA A 134 -1.93 -4.21 4.09
C ALA A 134 -2.32 -5.53 3.43
N PHE A 135 -1.92 -5.76 2.17
CA PHE A 135 -2.48 -6.80 1.33
C PHE A 135 -1.64 -8.07 1.27
N ILE A 136 -0.43 -8.09 1.83
CA ILE A 136 0.54 -9.19 1.59
C ILE A 136 0.17 -10.55 2.19
N TRP A 137 -0.90 -10.63 2.98
CA TRP A 137 -1.38 -11.89 3.55
C TRP A 137 -2.86 -12.12 3.30
N LYS A 138 -3.22 -13.34 2.89
CA LYS A 138 -4.59 -13.71 2.53
C LYS A 138 -5.12 -14.80 3.48
N LYS A 139 -6.33 -14.59 4.02
CA LYS A 139 -7.00 -15.54 4.90
C LYS A 139 -8.51 -15.56 4.65
N MET A 140 -9.04 -16.75 4.35
CA MET A 140 -10.45 -16.94 4.03
C MET A 140 -11.36 -16.41 5.15
N GLY A 141 -12.43 -15.72 4.76
CA GLY A 141 -13.40 -15.12 5.70
C GLY A 141 -12.93 -13.82 6.36
N THR A 142 -11.83 -13.23 5.89
CA THR A 142 -11.33 -11.92 6.34
C THR A 142 -11.26 -10.94 5.17
N SER A 143 -11.03 -9.66 5.43
CA SER A 143 -10.76 -8.65 4.39
C SER A 143 -9.46 -8.91 3.62
N CYS A 144 -8.58 -9.79 4.11
CA CYS A 144 -7.21 -9.95 3.61
C CYS A 144 -6.42 -8.63 3.59
N GLU A 145 -6.78 -7.73 4.50
CA GLU A 145 -6.10 -6.46 4.78
C GLU A 145 -5.69 -6.45 6.26
N ASN A 146 -4.49 -5.94 6.58
CA ASN A 146 -4.02 -5.68 7.95
C ASN A 146 -3.97 -6.93 8.86
N LEU A 147 -3.74 -8.11 8.28
CA LEU A 147 -3.63 -9.35 9.04
C LEU A 147 -2.32 -9.38 9.86
N PRO A 148 -2.30 -10.02 11.05
CA PRO A 148 -1.10 -10.09 11.89
C PRO A 148 0.15 -10.66 11.19
N GLU A 149 -0.06 -11.57 10.25
CA GLU A 149 1.02 -12.17 9.46
C GLU A 149 1.68 -11.15 8.51
N ALA A 150 0.93 -10.17 8.00
CA ALA A 150 1.50 -9.07 7.21
C ALA A 150 2.49 -8.24 8.05
N HIS A 151 2.09 -7.84 9.25
CA HIS A 151 2.99 -7.16 10.21
C HIS A 151 4.22 -8.00 10.53
N THR A 152 4.02 -9.31 10.76
CA THR A 152 5.12 -10.25 11.06
C THR A 152 6.14 -10.31 9.92
N LEU A 153 5.68 -10.37 8.67
CA LEU A 153 6.56 -10.38 7.49
C LEU A 153 7.36 -9.08 7.36
N ILE A 154 6.72 -7.92 7.57
CA ILE A 154 7.38 -6.62 7.49
C ILE A 154 8.42 -6.46 8.61
N GLN A 155 8.11 -6.92 9.83
CA GLN A 155 9.06 -6.96 10.93
C GLN A 155 10.25 -7.89 10.61
N ALA A 156 10.01 -9.03 9.96
CA ALA A 156 11.09 -9.92 9.52
C ALA A 156 11.99 -9.24 8.48
N PHE A 157 11.42 -8.59 7.47
CA PHE A 157 12.18 -7.77 6.51
C PHE A 157 13.00 -6.68 7.24
N ASN A 158 12.40 -5.98 8.19
CA ASN A 158 13.08 -4.92 8.95
C ASN A 158 14.30 -5.48 9.69
N ARG A 159 14.13 -6.59 10.42
CA ARG A 159 15.22 -7.22 11.16
C ARG A 159 16.37 -7.66 10.26
N LEU A 160 16.06 -8.21 9.08
CA LEU A 160 17.08 -8.64 8.12
C LEU A 160 17.79 -7.45 7.47
N ALA A 161 17.04 -6.39 7.12
CA ALA A 161 17.62 -5.13 6.67
C ALA A 161 18.51 -4.49 7.76
N ARG A 162 18.14 -4.56 9.04
CA ARG A 162 19.00 -4.08 10.14
C ARG A 162 20.34 -4.82 10.23
N ILE A 163 20.42 -6.08 9.78
CA ILE A 163 21.65 -6.87 9.78
C ILE A 163 22.50 -6.52 8.56
N ALA A 164 21.91 -6.50 7.37
CA ALA A 164 22.64 -6.35 6.10
C ALA A 164 22.87 -4.89 5.70
N THR A 165 21.90 -4.01 5.98
CA THR A 165 21.84 -2.61 5.52
C THR A 165 21.26 -1.69 6.63
N PRO A 166 21.96 -1.50 7.77
CA PRO A 166 21.41 -0.84 8.97
C PRO A 166 20.83 0.58 8.75
N GLY A 167 21.30 1.30 7.72
CA GLY A 167 20.82 2.64 7.38
C GLY A 167 19.46 2.67 6.66
N LEU A 168 19.02 1.57 6.07
CA LEU A 168 17.85 1.51 5.18
C LEU A 168 16.52 1.60 5.93
N LEU A 169 15.84 2.73 5.92
CA LEU A 169 14.53 2.88 6.59
C LEU A 169 13.36 2.37 5.74
N PHE A 170 12.27 1.99 6.39
CA PHE A 170 11.01 1.64 5.74
C PHE A 170 9.96 2.72 5.95
N LYS A 171 9.30 3.07 4.84
CA LYS A 171 8.12 3.93 4.77
C LYS A 171 6.90 3.09 4.45
N SER A 172 6.00 2.91 5.41
CA SER A 172 4.73 2.23 5.17
C SER A 172 3.82 3.05 4.26
N GLU A 173 3.20 2.38 3.30
CA GLU A 173 2.01 2.87 2.61
C GLU A 173 0.80 2.00 2.95
N ALA A 174 0.01 2.49 3.92
CA ALA A 174 -1.23 1.89 4.34
C ALA A 174 -2.35 2.94 4.25
N ILE A 175 -3.17 2.87 3.21
CA ILE A 175 -4.35 3.75 3.02
C ILE A 175 -5.60 3.01 3.49
N VAL A 176 -5.68 2.84 4.81
CA VAL A 176 -6.70 2.06 5.52
C VAL A 176 -7.29 2.87 6.68
N HIS A 177 -8.14 2.26 7.50
CA HIS A 177 -8.68 2.91 8.70
C HIS A 177 -7.56 3.45 9.60
N PRO A 178 -7.69 4.64 10.23
CA PRO A 178 -6.62 5.25 11.02
C PRO A 178 -6.07 4.35 12.14
N ASP A 179 -6.91 3.50 12.75
CA ASP A 179 -6.48 2.53 13.76
C ASP A 179 -5.55 1.45 13.20
N ASP A 180 -5.64 1.15 11.91
CA ASP A 180 -4.77 0.17 11.25
C ASP A 180 -3.48 0.83 10.73
N VAL A 181 -3.54 2.07 10.24
CA VAL A 181 -2.35 2.80 9.76
C VAL A 181 -1.26 2.87 10.82
N VAL A 182 -1.63 3.20 12.06
CA VAL A 182 -0.65 3.36 13.16
C VAL A 182 0.01 2.04 13.55
N LYS A 183 -0.60 0.88 13.27
CA LYS A 183 -0.05 -0.44 13.62
C LYS A 183 1.23 -0.78 12.85
N TYR A 184 1.41 -0.21 11.65
CA TYR A 184 2.63 -0.40 10.87
C TYR A 184 3.81 0.42 11.39
N ILE A 185 3.57 1.36 12.32
CA ILE A 185 4.55 2.37 12.73
C ILE A 185 5.27 1.91 13.98
N SER A 186 6.49 1.42 13.80
CA SER A 186 7.39 1.10 14.90
C SER A 186 8.84 1.10 14.44
N GLU A 187 9.78 1.24 15.37
CA GLU A 187 11.22 1.10 15.10
C GLU A 187 11.56 -0.26 14.44
N TYR A 188 10.76 -1.29 14.73
CA TYR A 188 10.97 -2.67 14.32
C TYR A 188 10.11 -3.14 13.15
N GLU A 189 9.32 -2.23 12.56
CA GLU A 189 8.46 -2.51 11.41
C GLU A 189 8.67 -1.45 10.34
N CYS A 190 7.85 -0.39 10.28
CA CYS A 190 8.14 0.80 9.48
C CYS A 190 8.42 2.00 10.38
N GLN A 191 9.62 2.56 10.26
CA GLN A 191 10.03 3.71 11.07
C GLN A 191 9.24 4.96 10.69
N ILE A 192 8.83 5.07 9.42
CA ILE A 192 7.98 6.16 8.96
C ILE A 192 6.77 5.61 8.21
N SER A 193 5.71 6.41 8.14
CA SER A 193 4.49 6.04 7.40
C SER A 193 3.83 7.28 6.83
N TYR A 194 3.14 7.14 5.69
CA TYR A 194 2.25 8.20 5.23
C TYR A 194 1.18 8.52 6.28
N ASN A 195 0.82 9.79 6.39
CA ASN A 195 -0.29 10.24 7.24
C ASN A 195 -1.54 10.57 6.40
N PRO A 196 -2.27 9.56 5.89
CA PRO A 196 -3.44 9.79 5.04
C PRO A 196 -4.54 10.53 5.79
N THR A 197 -4.68 10.30 7.11
CA THR A 197 -5.66 10.97 7.96
C THR A 197 -5.44 12.48 7.98
N LEU A 198 -4.20 12.95 8.19
CA LEU A 198 -3.90 14.39 8.13
C LEU A 198 -4.18 14.94 6.72
N MET A 199 -3.71 14.25 5.67
CA MET A 199 -3.91 14.70 4.29
C MET A 199 -5.40 14.85 3.96
N ALA A 200 -6.21 13.83 4.23
CA ALA A 200 -7.65 13.84 3.95
C ALA A 200 -8.37 14.95 4.74
N LEU A 201 -8.00 15.17 6.00
CA LEU A 201 -8.62 16.19 6.84
C LEU A 201 -8.20 17.62 6.47
N LEU A 202 -7.01 17.82 5.89
CA LEU A 202 -6.64 19.12 5.33
C LEU A 202 -7.54 19.51 4.14
N TRP A 203 -7.85 18.55 3.26
CA TRP A 203 -8.82 18.76 2.18
C TRP A 203 -10.24 18.92 2.73
N GLU A 204 -10.68 18.06 3.64
CA GLU A 204 -11.99 18.19 4.29
C GLU A 204 -12.22 19.59 4.88
N SER A 205 -11.24 20.10 5.64
CA SER A 205 -11.33 21.42 6.29
C SER A 205 -11.33 22.56 5.27
N LEU A 206 -10.69 22.39 4.11
CA LEU A 206 -10.73 23.37 3.03
C LEU A 206 -12.11 23.42 2.36
N ALA A 207 -12.78 22.29 2.20
CA ALA A 207 -14.15 22.23 1.67
C ALA A 207 -15.15 22.84 2.67
N THR A 208 -15.10 22.42 3.93
CA THR A 208 -16.09 22.79 4.96
C THR A 208 -15.84 24.15 5.62
N ARG A 209 -14.62 24.68 5.52
CA ARG A 209 -14.13 25.85 6.28
C ARG A 209 -14.21 25.63 7.80
N ASN A 210 -14.22 24.37 8.22
CA ASN A 210 -14.36 23.97 9.60
C ASN A 210 -13.25 22.97 9.96
N VAL A 211 -12.52 23.28 11.03
CA VAL A 211 -11.39 22.46 11.50
C VAL A 211 -11.76 21.52 12.65
N SER A 212 -13.04 21.43 13.03
CA SER A 212 -13.48 20.60 14.16
C SER A 212 -13.10 19.13 14.00
N LEU A 213 -13.25 18.55 12.81
CA LEU A 213 -12.88 17.14 12.56
C LEU A 213 -11.37 16.95 12.62
N LEU A 214 -10.62 17.85 11.97
CA LEU A 214 -9.15 17.89 12.03
C LEU A 214 -8.64 17.93 13.49
N ILE A 215 -9.19 18.83 14.31
CA ILE A 215 -8.82 18.98 15.72
C ILE A 215 -9.21 17.73 16.52
N GLN A 216 -10.43 17.22 16.33
CA GLN A 216 -10.94 16.04 17.03
C GLN A 216 -10.01 14.85 16.79
N THR A 217 -9.69 14.56 15.54
CA THR A 217 -8.87 13.40 15.15
C THR A 217 -7.41 13.55 15.55
N LEU A 218 -6.77 14.70 15.27
CA LEU A 218 -5.33 14.86 15.55
C LEU A 218 -5.00 14.90 17.05
N ARG A 219 -5.95 15.29 17.90
CA ARG A 219 -5.76 15.31 19.37
C ARG A 219 -5.33 13.97 19.95
N HIS A 220 -5.78 12.86 19.36
CA HIS A 220 -5.48 11.52 19.86
C HIS A 220 -4.72 10.63 18.88
N ARG A 221 -4.67 10.97 17.57
CA ARG A 221 -4.03 10.14 16.55
C ARG A 221 -2.66 10.64 16.05
N TYR A 222 -2.22 11.84 16.42
CA TYR A 222 -0.96 12.38 15.90
C TYR A 222 0.29 11.82 16.59
N LYS A 223 0.18 11.47 17.89
CA LYS A 223 1.31 11.01 18.69
C LYS A 223 1.75 9.61 18.26
N LEU A 224 3.05 9.46 18.01
CA LEU A 224 3.66 8.20 17.61
C LEU A 224 4.61 7.64 18.69
N PRO A 225 4.99 6.35 18.60
CA PRO A 225 6.10 5.79 19.36
C PRO A 225 7.41 6.57 19.16
N LYS A 226 8.36 6.40 20.07
CA LYS A 226 9.71 6.96 19.91
C LYS A 226 10.38 6.42 18.64
N ASN A 227 11.31 7.18 18.08
CA ASN A 227 12.10 6.81 16.89
C ASN A 227 11.26 6.55 15.63
N THR A 228 10.05 7.11 15.57
CA THR A 228 9.17 7.01 14.41
C THR A 228 8.61 8.37 14.01
N ALA A 229 8.18 8.50 12.76
CA ALA A 229 7.64 9.76 12.24
C ALA A 229 6.55 9.57 11.18
N TRP A 230 5.65 10.54 11.12
CA TRP A 230 4.74 10.69 9.99
C TRP A 230 5.44 11.31 8.79
N VAL A 231 5.12 10.82 7.61
CA VAL A 231 5.32 11.51 6.33
C VAL A 231 4.03 12.26 6.02
N ASN A 232 4.02 13.53 6.41
CA ASN A 232 2.88 14.44 6.17
C ASN A 232 2.93 14.95 4.73
N TYR A 233 1.81 14.94 4.03
CA TYR A 233 1.71 15.30 2.62
C TYR A 233 0.37 15.97 2.31
N LEU A 234 0.31 16.69 1.19
CA LEU A 234 -0.92 17.32 0.69
C LEU A 234 -1.55 16.54 -0.47
N ARG A 235 -0.71 16.03 -1.39
CA ARG A 235 -1.11 15.19 -2.52
C ARG A 235 -0.03 14.15 -2.80
N CYS A 236 -0.41 13.09 -3.47
CA CYS A 236 0.49 12.07 -4.00
C CYS A 236 0.07 11.73 -5.44
N HIS A 237 0.66 10.66 -5.99
CA HIS A 237 0.34 10.17 -7.33
C HIS A 237 -1.04 9.49 -7.40
N ASP A 238 -1.60 9.07 -6.27
CA ASP A 238 -2.92 8.46 -6.16
C ASP A 238 -4.05 9.49 -5.96
N ASP A 239 -5.28 8.98 -5.95
CA ASP A 239 -6.49 9.69 -5.57
C ASP A 239 -6.52 10.07 -4.07
N ILE A 240 -7.59 10.74 -3.64
CA ILE A 240 -7.82 11.10 -2.24
C ILE A 240 -8.92 10.19 -1.70
N GLY A 241 -8.55 9.29 -0.79
CA GLY A 241 -9.51 8.55 0.03
C GLY A 241 -9.92 9.35 1.27
N TRP A 242 -11.21 9.42 1.57
CA TRP A 242 -11.75 10.05 2.78
C TRP A 242 -11.65 9.14 4.00
N THR A 243 -10.42 8.77 4.38
CA THR A 243 -10.11 7.77 5.40
C THR A 243 -10.15 8.30 6.84
N PHE A 244 -10.97 9.31 7.13
CA PHE A 244 -11.22 9.70 8.52
C PHE A 244 -12.09 8.65 9.22
N ASP A 245 -11.97 8.57 10.55
CA ASP A 245 -12.72 7.63 11.38
C ASP A 245 -14.18 8.09 11.58
N ASP A 246 -15.11 7.15 11.42
CA ASP A 246 -16.55 7.39 11.59
C ASP A 246 -16.88 7.78 13.03
N ALA A 247 -16.19 7.21 14.03
CA ALA A 247 -16.41 7.53 15.43
C ALA A 247 -15.96 8.96 15.76
N ASP A 248 -14.85 9.42 15.18
CA ASP A 248 -14.39 10.81 15.31
C ASP A 248 -15.37 11.79 14.68
N ALA A 249 -15.90 11.48 13.50
CA ALA A 249 -16.93 12.29 12.86
C ALA A 249 -18.21 12.34 13.71
N GLN A 250 -18.67 11.20 14.21
CA GLN A 250 -19.88 11.11 15.04
C GLN A 250 -19.73 11.88 16.35
N ALA A 251 -18.54 11.86 16.98
CA ALA A 251 -18.27 12.57 18.24
C ALA A 251 -18.49 14.09 18.15
N ILE A 252 -18.41 14.66 16.95
CA ILE A 252 -18.68 16.08 16.69
C ILE A 252 -19.98 16.32 15.88
N GLY A 253 -20.85 15.31 15.82
CA GLY A 253 -22.17 15.41 15.18
C GLY A 253 -22.17 15.33 13.65
N ILE A 254 -21.12 14.80 13.04
CA ILE A 254 -21.04 14.58 11.59
C ILE A 254 -21.48 13.14 11.27
N ASN A 255 -22.44 12.99 10.34
CA ASN A 255 -22.71 11.69 9.73
C ASN A 255 -21.61 11.40 8.69
N ALA A 256 -20.75 10.42 8.99
CA ALA A 256 -19.57 10.14 8.17
C ALA A 256 -19.90 9.71 6.72
N TYR A 257 -20.98 8.95 6.52
CA TYR A 257 -21.40 8.52 5.18
C TYR A 257 -21.82 9.71 4.31
N ASP A 258 -22.72 10.54 4.82
CA ASP A 258 -23.19 11.73 4.12
C ASP A 258 -22.05 12.74 3.91
N HIS A 259 -21.12 12.84 4.87
CA HIS A 259 -19.98 13.74 4.78
C HIS A 259 -19.01 13.33 3.67
N ARG A 260 -18.71 12.03 3.53
CA ARG A 260 -17.88 11.54 2.40
C ARG A 260 -18.55 11.80 1.06
N LYS A 261 -19.89 11.66 0.98
CA LYS A 261 -20.63 12.02 -0.22
C LYS A 261 -20.51 13.51 -0.54
N PHE A 262 -20.71 14.38 0.45
CA PHE A 262 -20.51 15.82 0.29
C PHE A 262 -19.09 16.14 -0.22
N LEU A 263 -18.05 15.52 0.36
CA LEU A 263 -16.67 15.79 -0.04
C LEU A 263 -16.40 15.32 -1.48
N ASN A 264 -16.91 14.16 -1.88
CA ASN A 264 -16.85 13.71 -3.27
C ASN A 264 -17.56 14.70 -4.21
N ASP A 265 -18.79 15.10 -3.90
CA ASP A 265 -19.56 16.05 -4.72
C ASP A 265 -18.83 17.42 -4.78
N PHE A 266 -18.23 17.85 -3.68
CA PHE A 266 -17.47 19.09 -3.61
C PHE A 266 -16.24 19.04 -4.51
N TYR A 267 -15.39 18.01 -4.36
CA TYR A 267 -14.12 17.95 -5.07
C TYR A 267 -14.25 17.57 -6.56
N THR A 268 -15.30 16.85 -6.94
CA THR A 268 -15.66 16.59 -8.34
C THR A 268 -16.43 17.75 -9.00
N GLY A 269 -16.61 18.86 -8.30
CA GLY A 269 -17.26 20.07 -8.83
C GLY A 269 -18.79 19.96 -9.00
N GLN A 270 -19.41 18.92 -8.44
CA GLN A 270 -20.86 18.70 -8.48
C GLN A 270 -21.61 19.52 -7.43
N PHE A 271 -20.93 19.93 -6.35
CA PHE A 271 -21.52 20.78 -5.31
C PHE A 271 -21.60 22.26 -5.76
N PRO A 272 -22.78 22.91 -5.70
CA PRO A 272 -22.93 24.32 -6.08
C PRO A 272 -21.98 25.25 -5.32
N GLY A 273 -21.26 26.09 -6.06
CA GLY A 273 -20.28 27.02 -5.48
C GLY A 273 -18.93 26.40 -5.14
N SER A 274 -18.70 25.12 -5.47
CA SER A 274 -17.38 24.50 -5.34
C SER A 274 -16.32 25.21 -6.20
N PHE A 275 -15.16 25.45 -5.59
CA PHE A 275 -13.97 25.93 -6.29
C PHE A 275 -13.16 24.80 -6.93
N ALA A 276 -13.43 23.54 -6.57
CA ALA A 276 -12.64 22.40 -7.02
C ALA A 276 -12.96 22.03 -8.48
N ARG A 277 -11.98 21.42 -9.14
CA ARG A 277 -12.01 20.96 -10.54
C ARG A 277 -11.31 19.59 -10.65
N GLY A 278 -11.59 18.72 -9.67
CA GLY A 278 -11.04 17.36 -9.62
C GLY A 278 -11.72 16.41 -10.57
#